data_AF-A0A8S3WAL0-F1
#
_entry.id   AF-A0A8S3WAL0-F1
#
_cell.length_a   1.000
_cell.length_b   1.000
_cell.length_c   1.000
_cell.angle_alpha   90.00
_cell.angle_beta   90.00
_cell.angle_gamma   90.00
#
_symmetry.space_group_name_H-M   'P 1'
#
loop_
_entity.id
_entity.type
_entity.pdbx_description
1 polymer ?
#
loop_
_entity_poly.entity_id
_entity_poly.type
_entity_poly.pdbx_seq_one_letter_code
_entity_poly.pdbx_strand_id
1 'polypeptide(L)'
;MPINRTPPPALPVPMSSDDTSQSQTSQTCAIDAIERTTELHRESVPDIPSLTLNVTERKTRKHDGVNPNIMSYMGEMFSVYTNEQAKLFKDLQTLVSSIKEQNDELKKSVDTMSSKYDEFLSQISVLEAGKKQDRYIIQQLQDKIENMERKSRFSGTEIRNIPKNNEESKENVCSSVKKLGECLNVNLQDPIIIEFNSDIIKEKMLHEVK
;
A
#
# COMPACT_ATOMS: atom_id res chain seq x y z
N MET A 1 35.80 24.81 42.87
CA MET A 1 34.58 25.33 42.22
C MET A 1 33.59 24.17 42.05
N PRO A 2 32.32 24.29 42.47
CA PRO A 2 31.35 23.22 42.32
C PRO A 2 30.96 23.07 40.84
N ILE A 3 30.95 21.83 40.35
CA ILE A 3 30.60 21.49 38.96
C ILE A 3 29.09 21.25 38.92
N ASN A 4 28.34 22.24 38.42
CA ASN A 4 26.92 22.08 38.12
C ASN A 4 26.76 21.17 36.91
N ARG A 5 26.38 19.91 37.14
CA ARG A 5 26.04 18.96 36.07
C ARG A 5 24.56 19.10 35.75
N THR A 6 24.27 19.55 34.54
CA THR A 6 22.93 19.53 33.95
C THR A 6 22.51 18.08 33.68
N PRO A 7 21.33 17.62 34.12
CA PRO A 7 20.85 16.28 33.82
C PRO A 7 20.54 16.13 32.31
N PRO A 8 20.66 14.92 31.74
CA PRO A 8 20.39 14.68 30.33
C PRO A 8 18.90 14.89 30.00
N PRO A 9 18.58 15.33 28.76
CA PRO A 9 17.22 15.52 28.32
C PRO A 9 16.47 14.18 28.29
N ALA A 10 15.27 14.16 28.86
CA ALA A 10 14.42 12.98 28.87
C ALA A 10 14.03 12.59 27.42
N LEU A 11 14.10 11.30 27.13
CA LEU A 11 13.69 10.73 25.85
C LEU A 11 12.16 10.91 25.64
N PRO A 12 11.70 11.02 24.38
CA PRO A 12 10.28 11.17 24.10
C PRO A 12 9.50 9.93 24.54
N VAL A 13 8.42 10.16 25.27
CA VAL A 13 7.43 9.13 25.61
C VAL A 13 6.77 8.65 24.31
N PRO A 14 6.72 7.33 24.04
CA PRO A 14 5.97 6.82 22.91
C PRO A 14 4.48 7.07 23.16
N MET A 15 3.85 7.88 22.31
CA MET A 15 2.40 8.00 22.28
C MET A 15 1.80 6.65 21.90
N SER A 16 1.28 5.94 22.89
CA SER A 16 0.34 4.84 22.72
C SER A 16 -0.95 5.40 22.14
N SER A 17 -1.22 5.09 20.87
CA SER A 17 -2.55 5.22 20.28
C SER A 17 -3.31 3.92 20.47
N ASP A 18 -3.95 3.77 21.63
CA ASP A 18 -5.20 3.00 21.77
C ASP A 18 -6.31 3.97 21.32
N ASP A 19 -7.04 3.77 20.23
CA ASP A 19 -7.84 2.62 19.81
C ASP A 19 -8.99 2.33 20.77
N THR A 20 -10.21 2.75 20.39
CA THR A 20 -11.51 2.13 20.73
C THR A 20 -12.67 2.91 20.06
N SER A 21 -13.28 2.25 19.06
CA SER A 21 -14.72 2.22 18.71
C SER A 21 -15.36 3.48 18.08
N GLN A 22 -16.20 3.43 17.03
CA GLN A 22 -17.08 2.37 16.51
C GLN A 22 -17.66 2.81 15.13
N SER A 23 -17.64 1.92 14.13
CA SER A 23 -18.74 1.61 13.19
C SER A 23 -18.18 0.66 12.12
N GLN A 24 -18.14 -0.65 12.40
CA GLN A 24 -19.13 -1.62 11.91
C GLN A 24 -19.42 -1.51 10.41
N THR A 25 -18.69 -2.29 9.61
CA THR A 25 -19.27 -3.41 8.83
C THR A 25 -18.13 -4.25 8.25
N SER A 26 -17.85 -5.36 8.91
CA SER A 26 -17.08 -6.47 8.33
C SER A 26 -18.04 -7.32 7.50
N GLN A 27 -17.78 -7.46 6.21
CA GLN A 27 -18.29 -8.58 5.42
C GLN A 27 -17.10 -9.37 4.91
N THR A 28 -16.72 -10.37 5.69
CA THR A 28 -15.77 -11.42 5.34
C THR A 28 -16.44 -12.38 4.37
N CYS A 29 -15.85 -12.54 3.19
CA CYS A 29 -16.12 -13.65 2.29
C CYS A 29 -15.62 -14.95 2.94
N ALA A 30 -16.54 -15.72 3.52
CA ALA A 30 -16.39 -17.16 3.65
C ALA A 30 -17.02 -17.78 2.40
N ILE A 31 -16.17 -18.16 1.44
CA ILE A 31 -16.51 -19.13 0.40
C ILE A 31 -15.96 -20.45 0.93
N ASP A 32 -16.78 -21.21 1.64
CA ASP A 32 -16.70 -22.67 1.72
C ASP A 32 -17.88 -23.20 2.55
N ALA A 33 -18.48 -24.28 2.05
CA ALA A 33 -19.60 -25.06 2.62
C ALA A 33 -21.00 -24.39 2.59
N ILE A 34 -21.63 -24.39 1.42
CA ILE A 34 -23.09 -24.60 1.32
C ILE A 34 -23.29 -25.95 0.62
N GLU A 35 -23.06 -27.02 1.39
CA GLU A 35 -23.67 -28.32 1.13
C GLU A 35 -25.08 -28.33 1.72
N ARG A 36 -26.05 -28.72 0.88
CA ARG A 36 -27.35 -29.32 1.22
C ARG A 36 -28.27 -28.53 2.15
N THR A 37 -29.13 -27.74 1.53
CA THR A 37 -30.56 -27.73 1.86
C THR A 37 -31.36 -27.90 0.57
N THR A 38 -31.45 -29.13 0.12
CA THR A 38 -32.62 -29.61 -0.62
C THR A 38 -33.78 -29.68 0.37
N GLU A 39 -34.46 -28.57 0.66
CA GLU A 39 -35.70 -28.62 1.43
C GLU A 39 -36.77 -27.74 0.79
N LEU A 40 -37.77 -28.46 0.27
CA LEU A 40 -39.17 -28.07 0.14
C LEU A 40 -39.48 -26.99 -0.91
N HIS A 41 -39.44 -27.43 -2.17
CA HIS A 41 -40.50 -27.10 -3.11
C HIS A 41 -41.86 -27.31 -2.41
N ARG A 42 -42.51 -26.22 -1.99
CA ARG A 42 -43.97 -26.21 -1.85
C ARG A 42 -44.56 -26.14 -3.25
N GLU A 43 -44.57 -27.27 -3.94
CA GLU A 43 -45.55 -27.49 -5.00
C GLU A 43 -46.92 -27.43 -4.34
N SER A 44 -47.55 -26.26 -4.42
CA SER A 44 -48.96 -26.09 -4.09
C SER A 44 -49.75 -26.71 -5.24
N VAL A 45 -49.72 -28.04 -5.32
CA VAL A 45 -50.70 -28.80 -6.10
C VAL A 45 -52.03 -28.56 -5.41
N PRO A 46 -53.04 -27.98 -6.08
CA PRO A 46 -54.36 -27.91 -5.49
C PRO A 46 -54.83 -29.35 -5.27
N ASP A 47 -55.02 -29.72 -4.01
CA ASP A 47 -55.62 -30.99 -3.62
C ASP A 47 -57.09 -30.91 -4.05
N ILE A 48 -57.36 -31.29 -5.31
CA ILE A 48 -58.71 -31.42 -5.83
C ILE A 48 -59.19 -32.78 -5.32
N PRO A 49 -60.08 -32.84 -4.31
CA PRO A 49 -60.64 -34.11 -3.92
C PRO A 49 -61.30 -34.74 -5.15
N SER A 50 -60.88 -35.96 -5.47
CA SER A 50 -61.52 -36.85 -6.43
C SER A 50 -62.94 -37.14 -5.95
N LEU A 51 -63.82 -36.17 -6.18
CA LEU A 51 -65.25 -36.29 -6.04
C LEU A 51 -65.70 -37.18 -7.19
N THR A 52 -65.67 -38.49 -6.97
CA THR A 52 -66.50 -39.45 -7.70
C THR A 52 -67.97 -39.13 -7.38
N LEU A 53 -68.46 -38.03 -7.96
CA LEU A 53 -69.85 -37.66 -7.94
C LEU A 53 -70.58 -38.60 -8.89
N ASN A 54 -71.52 -39.35 -8.33
CA ASN A 54 -72.56 -40.04 -9.08
C ASN A 54 -73.19 -39.05 -10.06
N VAL A 55 -72.85 -39.21 -11.34
CA VAL A 55 -73.45 -38.46 -12.45
C VAL A 55 -74.89 -38.94 -12.58
N THR A 56 -75.79 -38.30 -11.83
CA THR A 56 -77.21 -38.37 -12.17
C THR A 56 -77.41 -37.58 -13.46
N GLU A 57 -77.85 -38.26 -14.52
CA GLU A 57 -78.14 -37.69 -15.83
C GLU A 57 -79.04 -36.46 -15.71
N ARG A 58 -78.42 -35.28 -15.75
CA ARG A 58 -79.13 -34.02 -15.72
C ARG A 58 -79.74 -33.80 -17.10
N LYS A 59 -81.05 -34.03 -17.19
CA LYS A 59 -81.93 -33.69 -18.31
C LYS A 59 -81.48 -32.37 -18.96
N THR A 60 -80.98 -32.47 -20.18
CA THR A 60 -80.55 -31.34 -21.02
C THR A 60 -81.75 -30.42 -21.22
N ARG A 61 -81.78 -29.31 -20.47
CA ARG A 61 -82.65 -28.20 -20.81
C ARG A 61 -82.13 -27.65 -22.13
N LYS A 62 -82.94 -27.74 -23.18
CA LYS A 62 -82.69 -27.02 -24.43
C LYS A 62 -82.58 -25.55 -24.06
N HIS A 63 -81.35 -25.04 -23.99
CA HIS A 63 -81.07 -23.65 -23.71
C HIS A 63 -81.36 -22.87 -25.00
N ASP A 64 -82.64 -22.65 -25.27
CA ASP A 64 -83.08 -21.73 -26.31
C ASP A 64 -82.65 -20.32 -25.91
N GLY A 65 -81.82 -19.70 -26.76
CA GLY A 65 -81.51 -18.28 -26.68
C GLY A 65 -80.33 -17.91 -25.79
N VAL A 66 -79.12 -18.40 -26.10
CA VAL A 66 -77.92 -17.65 -25.71
C VAL A 66 -77.94 -16.34 -26.50
N ASN A 67 -78.18 -15.23 -25.81
CA ASN A 67 -78.19 -13.90 -26.40
C ASN A 67 -76.77 -13.60 -26.94
N PRO A 68 -76.56 -13.47 -28.27
CA PRO A 68 -75.22 -13.33 -28.86
C PRO A 68 -74.44 -12.12 -28.35
N ASN A 69 -75.14 -11.14 -27.77
CA ASN A 69 -74.58 -9.94 -27.17
C ASN A 69 -73.75 -10.21 -25.89
N ILE A 70 -74.15 -11.18 -25.06
CA ILE A 70 -73.43 -11.48 -23.80
C ILE A 70 -72.06 -12.13 -24.06
N MET A 71 -71.99 -13.03 -25.04
CA MET A 71 -70.72 -13.65 -25.45
C MET A 71 -69.76 -12.62 -26.04
N SER A 72 -70.26 -11.66 -26.82
CA SER A 72 -69.47 -10.56 -27.34
C SER A 72 -68.87 -9.71 -26.21
N TYR A 73 -69.67 -9.35 -25.20
CA TYR A 73 -69.22 -8.58 -24.05
C TYR A 73 -68.18 -9.33 -23.19
N MET A 74 -68.37 -10.62 -22.93
CA MET A 74 -67.36 -11.44 -22.25
C MET A 74 -66.06 -11.52 -23.04
N GLY A 75 -66.13 -11.68 -24.37
CA GLY A 75 -64.96 -11.69 -25.24
C GLY A 75 -64.17 -10.38 -25.17
N GLU A 76 -64.86 -9.24 -25.12
CA GLU A 76 -64.23 -7.93 -24.94
C GLU A 76 -63.53 -7.79 -23.58
N MET A 77 -64.18 -8.20 -22.49
CA MET A 77 -63.59 -8.24 -21.14
C MET A 77 -62.34 -9.12 -21.08
N PHE A 78 -62.37 -10.32 -21.66
CA PHE A 78 -61.20 -11.20 -21.73
C PHE A 78 -60.08 -10.62 -22.59
N SER A 79 -60.41 -9.91 -23.67
CA SER A 79 -59.42 -9.21 -24.50
C SER A 79 -58.72 -8.11 -23.71
N VAL A 80 -59.47 -7.25 -23.01
CA VAL A 80 -58.90 -6.19 -22.15
C VAL A 80 -57.98 -6.80 -21.08
N TYR A 81 -58.45 -7.84 -20.39
CA TYR A 81 -57.65 -8.52 -19.37
C TYR A 81 -56.38 -9.14 -19.93
N THR A 82 -56.47 -9.82 -21.08
CA THR A 82 -55.31 -10.44 -21.74
C THR A 82 -54.29 -9.39 -22.17
N ASN A 83 -54.76 -8.25 -22.68
CA ASN A 83 -53.90 -7.12 -23.06
C ASN A 83 -53.20 -6.50 -21.84
N GLU A 84 -53.91 -6.35 -20.72
CA GLU A 84 -53.33 -5.85 -19.47
C GLU A 84 -52.27 -6.81 -18.91
N GLN A 85 -52.54 -8.12 -18.91
CA GLN A 85 -51.56 -9.14 -18.51
C GLN A 85 -50.34 -9.13 -19.42
N ALA A 86 -50.52 -9.02 -20.73
CA ALA A 86 -49.41 -8.93 -21.67
C ALA A 86 -48.54 -7.68 -21.42
N LYS A 87 -49.16 -6.55 -21.07
CA LYS A 87 -48.45 -5.33 -20.69
C LYS A 87 -47.64 -5.53 -19.41
N LEU A 88 -48.25 -6.06 -18.35
CA LEU A 88 -47.55 -6.32 -17.09
C LEU A 88 -46.37 -7.28 -17.27
N PHE A 89 -46.56 -8.34 -18.07
CA PHE A 89 -45.50 -9.28 -18.39
C PHE A 89 -44.34 -8.60 -19.12
N LYS A 90 -44.64 -7.72 -20.09
CA LYS A 90 -43.63 -6.96 -20.82
C LYS A 90 -42.87 -5.98 -19.90
N ASP A 91 -43.58 -5.30 -19.01
CA ASP A 91 -42.97 -4.38 -18.05
C ASP A 91 -42.04 -5.14 -17.09
N LEU A 92 -42.49 -6.31 -16.59
CA LEU A 92 -41.67 -7.20 -15.77
C LEU A 92 -40.43 -7.71 -16.52
N GLN A 93 -40.58 -8.13 -17.77
CA GLN A 93 -39.47 -8.60 -18.59
C GLN A 93 -38.44 -7.48 -18.81
N THR A 94 -38.91 -6.25 -19.01
CA THR A 94 -38.04 -5.07 -19.16
C THR A 94 -37.29 -4.78 -17.87
N LEU A 95 -37.98 -4.81 -16.72
CA LEU A 95 -37.36 -4.64 -15.40
C LEU A 95 -36.29 -5.70 -15.12
N VAL A 96 -36.60 -6.97 -15.38
CA VAL A 96 -35.65 -8.08 -15.19
C VAL A 96 -34.43 -7.92 -16.09
N SER A 97 -34.62 -7.52 -17.35
CA SER A 97 -33.52 -7.24 -18.28
C SER A 97 -32.64 -6.10 -17.79
N SER A 98 -33.25 -5.01 -17.30
CA SER A 98 -32.52 -3.86 -16.74
C SER A 98 -31.72 -4.22 -15.48
N ILE A 99 -32.30 -5.01 -14.56
CA ILE A 99 -31.59 -5.49 -13.36
C ILE A 99 -30.41 -6.37 -13.76
N LYS A 100 -30.58 -7.23 -14.78
CA LYS A 100 -29.50 -8.07 -15.29
C LYS A 100 -28.36 -7.25 -15.86
N GLU A 101 -28.66 -6.24 -16.66
CA GLU A 101 -27.67 -5.31 -17.21
C GLU A 101 -26.91 -4.57 -16.10
N GLN A 102 -27.63 -4.04 -15.10
CA GLN A 102 -27.00 -3.38 -13.95
C GLN A 102 -26.08 -4.31 -13.15
N ASN A 103 -26.49 -5.58 -12.96
CA ASN A 103 -25.66 -6.57 -12.28
C ASN A 103 -24.40 -6.91 -13.10
N ASP A 104 -24.52 -7.00 -14.42
CA ASP A 104 -23.38 -7.24 -15.32
C ASP A 104 -22.41 -6.05 -15.30
N GLU A 105 -22.90 -4.81 -15.25
CA GLU A 105 -22.08 -3.61 -15.10
C GLU A 105 -21.39 -3.54 -13.73
N LEU A 106 -22.12 -3.85 -12.66
CA LEU A 106 -21.57 -3.91 -11.30
C LEU A 106 -20.45 -4.95 -11.22
N LYS A 107 -20.64 -6.13 -11.81
CA LYS A 107 -19.61 -7.16 -11.88
C LYS A 107 -18.35 -6.65 -12.59
N LYS A 108 -18.50 -6.01 -13.75
CA LYS A 108 -17.36 -5.40 -14.48
C LYS A 108 -16.65 -4.34 -13.66
N SER A 109 -17.39 -3.52 -12.91
CA SER A 109 -16.83 -2.50 -12.03
C SER A 109 -15.98 -3.13 -10.91
N VAL A 110 -16.49 -4.19 -10.28
CA VAL A 110 -15.77 -4.94 -9.24
C VAL A 110 -14.53 -5.63 -9.80
N ASP A 111 -14.62 -6.24 -10.98
CA ASP A 111 -13.48 -6.88 -11.65
C ASP A 111 -12.38 -5.85 -11.97
N THR A 112 -12.78 -4.67 -12.47
CA THR A 112 -11.86 -3.56 -12.76
C THR A 112 -11.20 -3.05 -11.49
N MET A 113 -11.97 -2.86 -10.41
CA MET A 113 -11.46 -2.42 -9.12
C MET A 113 -10.47 -3.42 -8.52
N SER A 114 -10.79 -4.72 -8.61
CA SER A 114 -9.91 -5.80 -8.14
C SER A 114 -8.60 -5.82 -8.92
N SER A 115 -8.67 -5.70 -10.25
CA SER A 115 -7.47 -5.61 -11.09
C SER A 115 -6.60 -4.38 -10.74
N LYS A 116 -7.23 -3.23 -10.45
CA LYS A 116 -6.49 -2.02 -10.04
C LYS A 116 -5.89 -2.13 -8.65
N TYR A 117 -6.56 -2.83 -7.74
CA TYR A 117 -6.02 -3.12 -6.42
C TYR A 117 -4.74 -3.97 -6.50
N ASP A 118 -4.76 -5.04 -7.30
CA ASP A 118 -3.59 -5.89 -7.52
C ASP A 118 -2.42 -5.12 -8.16
N GLU A 119 -2.73 -4.23 -9.13
CA GLU A 119 -1.74 -3.35 -9.75
C GLU A 119 -1.06 -2.45 -8.71
N PHE A 120 -1.84 -1.82 -7.82
CA PHE A 120 -1.29 -0.97 -6.76
C PHE A 120 -0.47 -1.75 -5.74
N LEU A 121 -0.92 -2.94 -5.33
CA LEU A 121 -0.14 -3.80 -4.45
C LEU A 121 1.22 -4.17 -5.06
N SER A 122 1.24 -4.50 -6.35
CA SER A 122 2.47 -4.79 -7.09
C SER A 122 3.40 -3.57 -7.13
N GLN A 123 2.88 -2.39 -7.45
CA GLN A 123 3.66 -1.14 -7.47
C GLN A 123 4.23 -0.79 -6.10
N ILE A 124 3.45 -0.93 -5.03
CA ILE A 124 3.90 -0.70 -3.65
C ILE A 124 5.04 -1.65 -3.30
N SER A 125 4.91 -2.95 -3.62
CA SER A 125 5.96 -3.94 -3.37
C SER A 125 7.27 -3.59 -4.07
N VAL A 126 7.20 -3.15 -5.33
CA VAL A 126 8.38 -2.71 -6.10
C VAL A 126 9.03 -1.48 -5.46
N LEU A 127 8.23 -0.49 -5.05
CA LEU A 127 8.74 0.72 -4.40
C LEU A 127 9.38 0.42 -3.04
N GLU A 128 8.80 -0.48 -2.25
CA GLU A 128 9.37 -0.89 -0.96
C GLU A 128 10.70 -1.64 -1.13
N ALA A 129 10.77 -2.53 -2.13
CA ALA A 129 12.00 -3.22 -2.49
C ALA A 129 13.08 -2.23 -2.95
N GLY A 130 12.72 -1.26 -3.81
CA GLY A 130 13.60 -0.18 -4.25
C GLY A 130 14.14 0.64 -3.07
N LYS A 131 13.25 1.09 -2.17
CA LYS A 131 13.62 1.84 -0.96
C LYS A 131 14.58 1.06 -0.06
N LYS A 132 14.40 -0.26 0.08
CA LYS A 132 15.31 -1.12 0.84
C LYS A 132 16.69 -1.18 0.19
N GLN A 133 16.73 -1.33 -1.14
CA GLN A 133 17.97 -1.36 -1.91
C GLN A 133 18.72 -0.02 -1.84
N ASP A 134 18.01 1.10 -1.96
CA ASP A 134 18.60 2.43 -1.87
C ASP A 134 19.23 2.67 -0.49
N ARG A 135 18.52 2.30 0.59
CA ARG A 135 19.07 2.37 1.96
C ARG A 135 20.35 1.55 2.10
N TYR A 136 20.38 0.36 1.52
CA TYR A 136 21.57 -0.49 1.53
C TYR A 136 22.75 0.14 0.77
N ILE A 137 22.49 0.72 -0.41
CA ILE A 137 23.51 1.43 -1.19
C ILE A 137 24.03 2.65 -0.43
N ILE A 138 23.13 3.45 0.16
CA ILE A 138 23.49 4.62 0.97
C ILE A 138 24.41 4.20 2.13
N GLN A 139 24.07 3.13 2.85
CA GLN A 139 24.91 2.62 3.94
C GLN A 139 26.31 2.24 3.44
N GLN A 140 26.40 1.48 2.34
CA GLN A 140 27.71 1.11 1.78
C GLN A 140 28.55 2.32 1.36
N LEU A 141 27.92 3.35 0.80
CA LEU A 141 28.60 4.58 0.43
C LEU A 141 29.08 5.36 1.66
N GLN A 142 28.26 5.41 2.71
CA GLN A 142 28.64 6.02 3.99
C GLN A 142 29.83 5.30 4.62
N ASP A 143 29.80 3.97 4.70
CA ASP A 143 30.90 3.16 5.24
C ASP A 143 32.19 3.35 4.44
N LYS A 144 32.07 3.47 3.11
CA LYS A 144 33.21 3.73 2.22
C LYS A 144 33.81 5.12 2.48
N ILE A 145 32.98 6.15 2.61
CA ILE A 145 33.42 7.52 2.95
C ILE A 145 34.11 7.51 4.30
N GLU A 146 33.48 6.93 5.31
CA GLU A 146 34.05 6.85 6.66
C GLU A 146 35.42 6.15 6.65
N ASN A 147 35.55 5.04 5.92
CA ASN A 147 36.82 4.34 5.78
C ASN A 147 37.90 5.20 5.09
N MET A 148 37.53 5.96 4.05
CA MET A 148 38.46 6.89 3.40
C MET A 148 38.90 8.01 4.35
N GLU A 149 37.97 8.58 5.13
CA GLU A 149 38.28 9.60 6.12
C GLU A 149 39.20 9.07 7.22
N ARG A 150 38.91 7.86 7.74
CA ARG A 150 39.78 7.19 8.73
C ARG A 150 41.18 6.97 8.17
N LYS A 151 41.31 6.49 6.92
CA LYS A 151 42.60 6.27 6.26
C LYS A 151 43.36 7.58 6.01
N SER A 152 42.68 8.63 5.58
CA SER A 152 43.26 9.96 5.36
C SER A 152 43.81 10.55 6.67
N ARG A 153 43.08 10.39 7.78
CA ARG A 153 43.54 10.80 9.11
C ARG A 153 44.70 9.93 9.62
N PHE A 154 44.69 8.63 9.32
CA PHE A 154 45.75 7.70 9.74
C PHE A 154 47.11 7.99 9.08
N SER A 155 47.12 8.56 7.86
CA SER A 155 48.37 8.92 7.18
C SER A 155 49.05 10.20 7.69
N GLY A 156 48.42 10.95 8.61
CA GLY A 156 48.98 12.19 9.17
C GLY A 156 49.50 11.99 10.59
N THR A 157 50.78 12.24 10.82
CA THR A 157 51.34 12.33 12.18
C THR A 157 51.42 13.81 12.58
N GLU A 158 50.53 14.27 13.45
CA GLU A 158 50.56 15.65 13.99
C GLU A 158 51.47 15.71 15.21
N ILE A 159 52.53 16.53 15.15
CA ILE A 159 53.41 16.80 16.30
C ILE A 159 52.82 17.99 17.07
N ARG A 160 52.12 17.71 18.17
CA ARG A 160 51.54 18.75 19.05
C ARG A 160 52.52 19.11 20.17
N ASN A 161 52.40 20.31 20.71
CA ASN A 161 53.20 20.81 21.84
C ASN A 161 54.72 20.91 21.60
N ILE A 162 55.12 21.40 20.42
CA ILE A 162 56.51 21.85 20.25
C ILE A 162 56.75 23.04 21.19
N PRO A 163 57.77 23.00 22.07
CA PRO A 163 58.08 24.10 22.97
C PRO A 163 58.30 25.40 22.20
N LYS A 164 57.63 26.48 22.61
CA LYS A 164 57.79 27.79 21.97
C LYS A 164 59.14 28.40 22.37
N ASN A 165 60.05 28.52 21.41
CA ASN A 165 61.29 29.28 21.58
C ASN A 165 61.08 30.70 21.06
N ASN A 166 61.66 31.70 21.74
CA ASN A 166 61.50 33.12 21.38
C ASN A 166 62.13 33.47 20.00
N GLU A 167 63.04 32.62 19.50
CA GLU A 167 63.68 32.74 18.19
C GLU A 167 63.54 31.39 17.44
N GLU A 168 62.35 31.17 16.88
CA GLU A 168 62.07 29.96 16.10
C GLU A 168 62.65 30.09 14.68
N SER A 169 63.82 29.46 14.44
CA SER A 169 64.42 29.35 13.10
C SER A 169 64.00 28.03 12.42
N LYS A 170 64.06 28.02 11.08
CA LYS A 170 63.74 26.82 10.27
C LYS A 170 64.63 25.63 10.64
N GLU A 171 65.90 25.88 10.93
CA GLU A 171 66.86 24.86 11.34
C GLU A 171 66.50 24.25 12.70
N ASN A 172 65.98 25.06 13.63
CA ASN A 172 65.57 24.61 14.97
C ASN A 172 64.36 23.68 14.92
N VAL A 173 63.38 23.97 14.05
CA VAL A 173 62.21 23.09 13.84
C VAL A 173 62.63 21.80 13.15
N CYS A 174 63.44 21.87 12.08
CA CYS A 174 63.93 20.70 11.35
C CYS A 174 64.76 19.76 12.24
N SER A 175 65.66 20.31 13.07
CA SER A 175 66.45 19.52 14.02
C SER A 175 65.60 18.88 15.12
N SER A 176 64.53 19.54 15.58
CA SER A 176 63.58 18.97 16.54
C SER A 176 62.81 17.79 15.95
N VAL A 177 62.36 17.90 14.69
CA VAL A 177 61.69 16.82 13.95
C VAL A 177 62.65 15.64 13.70
N LYS A 178 63.92 15.89 13.36
CA LYS A 178 64.94 14.83 13.22
C LYS A 178 65.18 14.07 14.52
N LYS A 179 65.36 14.78 15.64
CA LYS A 179 65.51 14.17 16.97
C LYS A 179 64.30 13.34 17.35
N LEU A 180 63.09 13.79 17.01
CA LEU A 180 61.87 13.02 17.22
C LEU A 180 61.87 11.75 16.36
N GLY A 181 62.27 11.84 15.10
CA GLY A 181 62.45 10.67 14.22
C GLY A 181 63.45 9.67 14.78
N GLU A 182 64.61 10.13 15.26
CA GLU A 182 65.62 9.31 15.93
C GLU A 182 65.06 8.60 17.17
N CYS A 183 64.31 9.31 18.02
CA CYS A 183 63.64 8.71 19.19
C CYS A 183 62.61 7.63 18.81
N LEU A 184 61.92 7.80 17.68
CA LEU A 184 60.94 6.84 17.15
C LEU A 184 61.59 5.77 16.26
N ASN A 185 62.91 5.80 16.12
CA ASN A 185 63.69 4.89 15.27
C ASN A 185 63.29 4.95 13.78
N VAL A 186 62.86 6.13 13.31
CA VAL A 186 62.49 6.42 11.92
C VAL A 186 63.59 7.29 11.30
N ASN A 187 64.21 6.81 10.22
CA ASN A 187 65.25 7.54 9.51
C ASN A 187 64.63 8.61 8.59
N LEU A 188 64.54 9.85 9.09
CA LEU A 188 64.02 10.99 8.34
C LEU A 188 65.13 11.58 7.46
N GLN A 189 65.02 11.39 6.13
CA GLN A 189 65.95 11.99 5.17
C GLN A 189 65.63 13.47 4.92
N ASP A 190 66.68 14.29 4.78
CA ASP A 190 66.61 15.74 4.52
C ASP A 190 65.70 16.20 3.35
N PRO A 191 65.65 15.55 2.18
CA PRO A 191 64.79 15.99 1.07
C PRO A 191 63.29 15.97 1.41
N ILE A 192 62.84 15.03 2.25
CA ILE A 192 61.43 14.85 2.60
C ILE A 192 60.90 16.03 3.44
N ILE A 193 61.76 16.58 4.32
CA ILE A 193 61.41 17.72 5.19
C ILE A 193 61.33 19.04 4.38
N ILE A 194 62.07 19.11 3.27
CA ILE A 194 62.11 20.30 2.39
C ILE A 194 60.90 20.34 1.46
N GLU A 195 60.46 19.18 0.92
CA GLU A 195 59.29 19.08 0.04
C GLU A 195 57.98 19.45 0.76
N PHE A 196 57.80 18.98 1.99
CA PHE A 196 56.62 19.24 2.84
C PHE A 196 56.35 20.74 3.07
N ASN A 197 57.41 21.54 3.13
CA ASN A 197 57.31 22.98 3.32
C ASN A 197 56.98 23.73 2.01
N SER A 198 57.31 23.16 0.84
CA SER A 198 57.01 23.79 -0.45
C SER A 198 55.50 23.77 -0.76
N ASP A 199 54.80 22.72 -0.33
CA ASP A 199 53.36 22.58 -0.55
C ASP A 199 52.54 23.44 0.42
N ILE A 200 52.97 23.60 1.68
CA ILE A 200 52.34 24.52 2.66
C ILE A 200 52.45 25.97 2.21
N ILE A 201 53.58 26.36 1.61
CA ILE A 201 53.78 27.71 1.07
C ILE A 201 52.89 27.94 -0.17
N LYS A 202 52.76 26.94 -1.05
CA LYS A 202 51.85 27.03 -2.22
C LYS A 202 50.39 27.13 -1.81
N GLU A 203 49.96 26.40 -0.79
CA GLU A 203 48.57 26.41 -0.31
C GLU A 203 48.21 27.75 0.35
N LYS A 204 49.13 28.35 1.13
CA LYS A 204 48.97 29.71 1.67
C LYS A 204 48.93 30.79 0.58
N MET A 205 49.82 30.70 -0.40
CA MET A 205 49.83 31.62 -1.56
C MET A 205 48.54 31.54 -2.40
N LEU A 206 47.93 30.35 -2.52
CA LEU A 206 46.68 30.19 -3.28
C LEU A 206 45.46 30.85 -2.58
N HIS A 207 45.50 30.96 -1.25
CA HIS A 207 44.41 31.51 -0.45
C HIS A 207 44.48 33.03 -0.29
N GLU A 208 45.63 33.65 -0.53
CA GLU A 208 45.87 35.10 -0.43
C GLU A 208 45.59 35.86 -1.74
N VAL A 209 45.27 35.16 -2.84
CA VAL A 209 45.03 35.71 -4.19
C VAL A 209 43.54 35.78 -4.57
N LYS A 210 42.62 35.64 -3.61
CA LYS A 210 41.17 35.87 -3.79
C LYS A 210 40.69 37.02 -2.91
#